data_AF-R7K309-F1
#
_entry.id   AF-R7K309-F1
#
_cell.length_a   1.000
_cell.length_b   1.000
_cell.length_c   1.000
_cell.angle_alpha   90.00
_cell.angle_beta   90.00
_cell.angle_gamma   90.00
#
_symmetry.space_group_name_H-M   'P 1'
#
loop_
_entity.id
_entity.type
_entity.pdbx_description
1 polymer ?
#
loop_
_entity_poly.entity_id
_entity_poly.type
_entity_poly.pdbx_seq_one_letter_code
_entity_poly.pdbx_strand_id
1 'polypeptide(L)'
;MKKKLCSLLIAICLLAFVLLSFAACASSNLKYEAMYGDDSYWWSVSGSYGDSTVKIPKKNNGVAVRTISAWAFSGDENLKKVTIPNTIDSIGGFAFDDCKSLKKVNLPRALKSIEHLLGKKAYFGPSCFARCTSLEEIVIPENVLVLPEYIFHDCLSLKKVTLPSSLSKIEDYAFLACYALETVYFRGTSQEFKSLIIGERNECLREAKIIFIP
;
A
#
# COMPACT_ATOMS: atom_id res chain seq x y z
N MET A 1 11.84 -19.66 -35.23
CA MET A 1 12.33 -18.32 -35.62
C MET A 1 11.47 -17.16 -35.10
N LYS A 2 10.14 -17.20 -35.14
CA LYS A 2 9.25 -16.10 -34.68
C LYS A 2 9.44 -15.66 -33.21
N LYS A 3 9.62 -16.59 -32.26
CA LYS A 3 9.82 -16.25 -30.83
C LYS A 3 11.13 -15.50 -30.54
N LYS A 4 12.23 -15.86 -31.21
CA LYS A 4 13.54 -15.19 -31.07
C LYS A 4 13.56 -13.80 -31.72
N LEU A 5 12.80 -13.61 -32.80
CA LEU A 5 12.64 -12.32 -33.46
C LEU A 5 11.78 -11.35 -32.62
N CYS A 6 10.73 -11.86 -31.96
CA CYS A 6 9.89 -11.10 -31.04
C CYS A 6 10.67 -10.63 -29.80
N SER A 7 11.47 -11.51 -29.18
CA SER A 7 12.30 -11.16 -28.03
C SER A 7 13.40 -10.14 -28.37
N LEU A 8 13.95 -10.20 -29.59
CA LEU A 8 14.96 -9.25 -30.06
C LEU A 8 14.35 -7.87 -30.35
N LEU A 9 13.15 -7.82 -30.92
CA LEU A 9 12.40 -6.57 -31.14
C LEU A 9 12.01 -5.90 -29.81
N ILE A 10 11.60 -6.69 -28.81
CA ILE A 10 11.31 -6.19 -27.45
C ILE A 10 12.61 -5.62 -26.83
N ALA A 11 13.74 -6.31 -26.93
CA ALA A 11 15.03 -5.84 -26.41
C ALA A 11 15.53 -4.54 -27.08
N ILE A 12 15.32 -4.40 -28.40
CA ILE A 12 15.68 -3.18 -29.15
C ILE A 12 14.76 -2.01 -28.78
N CYS A 13 13.46 -2.25 -28.57
CA CYS A 13 12.53 -1.26 -28.03
C CYS A 13 12.93 -0.81 -26.61
N LEU A 14 13.42 -1.72 -25.77
CA LEU A 14 13.89 -1.41 -24.41
C LEU A 14 15.13 -0.50 -24.42
N LEU A 15 16.11 -0.79 -25.26
CA LEU A 15 17.30 0.05 -25.43
C LEU A 15 16.98 1.44 -26.00
N ALA A 16 16.02 1.54 -26.92
CA ALA A 16 15.57 2.82 -27.45
C ALA A 16 14.78 3.65 -26.41
N PHE A 17 14.00 3.00 -25.53
CA PHE A 17 13.21 3.69 -24.49
C PHE A 17 14.05 4.18 -23.31
N VAL A 18 15.13 3.48 -22.95
CA VAL A 18 16.08 3.96 -21.93
C VAL A 18 16.66 5.31 -22.32
N LEU A 19 16.90 5.54 -23.61
CA LEU A 19 17.44 6.80 -24.16
C LEU A 19 16.39 7.93 -24.31
N LEU A 20 15.10 7.60 -24.43
CA LEU A 20 14.00 8.57 -24.64
C LEU A 20 13.39 9.12 -23.33
N SER A 21 13.91 8.75 -22.16
CA SER A 21 13.34 9.14 -20.86
C SER A 21 13.60 10.60 -20.43
N PHE A 22 14.26 11.41 -21.26
CA PHE A 22 14.39 12.86 -21.02
C PHE A 22 13.32 13.68 -21.74
N ALA A 23 12.05 13.41 -21.46
CA ALA A 23 10.96 14.32 -21.81
C ALA A 23 10.19 14.68 -20.54
N ALA A 24 10.66 15.76 -19.90
CA ALA A 24 10.05 16.36 -18.73
C ALA A 24 8.66 16.91 -19.07
N CYS A 25 7.64 16.40 -18.38
CA CYS A 25 6.39 17.11 -18.15
C CYS A 25 6.26 17.25 -16.63
N ALA A 26 6.09 18.48 -16.16
CA ALA A 26 6.18 18.84 -14.75
C ALA A 26 5.18 18.06 -13.87
N SER A 27 5.65 17.14 -13.01
CA SER A 27 4.93 16.71 -11.80
C SER A 27 5.66 15.57 -11.06
N SER A 28 6.04 15.81 -9.80
CA SER A 28 6.52 14.87 -8.76
C SER A 28 7.87 14.15 -8.99
N ASN A 29 8.68 13.99 -7.93
CA ASN A 29 9.95 13.23 -7.90
C ASN A 29 9.76 11.70 -8.01
N LEU A 30 8.70 11.26 -8.70
CA LEU A 30 8.34 9.86 -8.88
C LEU A 30 9.27 9.19 -9.90
N LYS A 31 9.78 8.03 -9.54
CA LYS A 31 10.52 7.10 -10.37
C LYS A 31 9.60 5.99 -10.86
N TYR A 32 9.87 5.48 -12.05
CA TYR A 32 9.06 4.44 -12.68
C TYR A 32 9.94 3.27 -13.14
N GLU A 33 9.51 2.06 -12.80
CA GLU A 33 10.14 0.81 -13.22
C GLU A 33 9.13 -0.01 -14.04
N ALA A 34 9.55 -0.51 -15.20
CA ALA A 34 8.70 -1.30 -16.06
C ALA A 34 8.58 -2.74 -15.53
N MET A 35 7.36 -3.17 -15.27
CA MET A 35 7.02 -4.53 -14.86
C MET A 35 6.39 -5.28 -16.02
N TYR A 36 6.67 -6.58 -16.14
CA TYR A 36 6.22 -7.43 -17.25
C TYR A 36 5.37 -8.59 -16.73
N GLY A 37 4.27 -8.85 -17.41
CA GLY A 37 3.49 -10.08 -17.31
C GLY A 37 3.42 -10.77 -18.67
N ASP A 38 2.65 -11.85 -18.76
CA ASP A 38 2.65 -12.75 -19.93
C ASP A 38 2.41 -12.02 -21.27
N ASP A 39 1.46 -11.08 -21.33
CA ASP A 39 1.08 -10.32 -22.54
C ASP A 39 0.96 -8.80 -22.32
N SER A 40 1.48 -8.27 -21.21
CA SER A 40 1.37 -6.82 -20.92
C SER A 40 2.52 -6.31 -20.07
N TYR A 41 2.75 -5.00 -20.10
CA TYR A 41 3.62 -4.32 -19.15
C TYR A 41 2.88 -3.18 -18.46
N TRP A 42 3.35 -2.81 -17.28
CA TRP A 42 2.84 -1.70 -16.50
C TRP A 42 3.98 -1.02 -15.76
N TRP A 43 3.69 0.15 -15.17
CA TRP A 43 4.65 0.84 -14.34
C TRP A 43 4.47 0.50 -12.87
N SER A 44 5.59 0.20 -12.21
CA SER A 44 5.75 0.33 -10.76
C SER A 44 6.31 1.69 -10.43
N VAL A 45 5.73 2.37 -9.43
CA VAL A 45 6.15 3.71 -9.01
C VAL A 45 6.89 3.66 -7.68
N SER A 46 7.95 4.45 -7.54
CA SER A 46 8.68 4.66 -6.29
C SER A 46 9.13 6.11 -6.14
N GLY A 47 9.42 6.53 -4.91
CA GLY A 47 10.11 7.78 -4.60
C GLY A 47 9.25 9.04 -4.68
N SER A 48 9.44 9.91 -3.69
CA SER A 48 9.43 11.38 -3.85
C SER A 48 9.90 12.02 -2.54
N TYR A 49 11.14 11.75 -2.12
CA TYR A 49 11.65 12.32 -0.87
C TYR A 49 11.62 13.85 -0.93
N GLY A 50 10.94 14.47 0.04
CA GLY A 50 10.85 15.92 0.17
C GLY A 50 9.56 16.56 -0.36
N ASP A 51 8.71 15.82 -1.09
CA ASP A 51 7.40 16.32 -1.48
C ASP A 51 6.38 16.11 -0.35
N SER A 52 5.83 17.20 0.17
CA SER A 52 4.80 17.11 1.21
C SER A 52 3.47 16.50 0.75
N THR A 53 3.23 16.47 -0.57
CA THR A 53 2.03 15.88 -1.17
C THR A 53 2.36 15.21 -2.50
N VAL A 54 1.98 13.93 -2.61
CA VAL A 54 2.26 13.09 -3.78
C VAL A 54 0.96 12.72 -4.46
N LYS A 55 0.94 12.82 -5.78
CA LYS A 55 -0.16 12.37 -6.63
C LYS A 55 0.37 11.33 -7.60
N ILE A 56 0.08 10.05 -7.34
CA ILE A 56 0.49 8.98 -8.24
C ILE A 56 -0.42 9.04 -9.48
N PRO A 57 0.12 9.15 -10.70
CA PRO A 57 -0.70 9.24 -11.90
C PRO A 57 -1.27 7.87 -12.26
N LYS A 58 -2.44 7.86 -12.92
CA LYS A 58 -3.06 6.63 -13.45
C LYS A 58 -2.22 5.98 -14.56
N LYS A 59 -1.47 6.79 -15.30
CA LYS A 59 -0.66 6.38 -16.45
C LYS A 59 0.66 7.14 -16.48
N ASN A 60 1.71 6.50 -16.97
CA ASN A 60 2.95 7.13 -17.39
C ASN A 60 3.21 6.76 -18.86
N ASN A 61 3.40 7.74 -19.74
CA ASN A 61 3.53 7.56 -21.19
C ASN A 61 2.46 6.65 -21.82
N GLY A 62 1.19 6.87 -21.45
CA GLY A 62 0.04 6.13 -21.99
C GLY A 62 -0.21 4.75 -21.37
N VAL A 63 0.74 4.22 -20.60
CA VAL A 63 0.70 2.89 -19.97
C VAL A 63 0.27 3.03 -18.51
N ALA A 64 -0.52 2.08 -18.00
CA ALA A 64 -1.03 2.12 -16.64
C ALA A 64 0.09 2.04 -15.58
N VAL A 65 -0.06 2.82 -14.50
CA VAL A 65 0.68 2.62 -13.25
C VAL A 65 -0.18 1.72 -12.36
N ARG A 66 0.35 0.55 -11.99
CA ARG A 66 -0.40 -0.47 -11.23
C ARG A 66 0.24 -0.88 -9.92
N THR A 67 1.52 -0.59 -9.72
CA THR A 67 2.24 -1.03 -8.53
C THR A 67 2.88 0.17 -7.84
N ILE A 68 2.83 0.19 -6.51
CA ILE A 68 3.73 0.99 -5.68
C ILE A 68 4.83 0.05 -5.22
N SER A 69 6.07 0.33 -5.58
CA SER A 69 7.20 -0.54 -5.26
C SER A 69 7.38 -0.70 -3.75
N ALA A 70 8.00 -1.80 -3.34
CA ALA A 70 8.45 -1.95 -1.97
C ALA A 70 9.41 -0.81 -1.59
N TRP A 71 9.32 -0.35 -0.34
CA TRP A 71 10.06 0.82 0.18
C TRP A 71 9.86 2.14 -0.59
N ALA A 72 8.83 2.26 -1.45
CA ALA A 72 8.67 3.41 -2.35
C ALA A 72 8.78 4.79 -1.67
N PHE A 73 8.17 4.95 -0.49
CA PHE A 73 8.15 6.18 0.31
C PHE A 73 8.65 5.93 1.74
N SER A 74 9.36 4.83 1.98
CA SER A 74 9.81 4.46 3.34
C SER A 74 10.72 5.55 3.93
N GLY A 75 10.43 5.99 5.15
CA GLY A 75 11.18 7.04 5.84
C GLY A 75 10.96 8.46 5.29
N ASP A 76 9.96 8.68 4.42
CA ASP A 76 9.65 10.03 3.95
C ASP A 76 8.92 10.82 5.04
N GLU A 77 9.70 11.46 5.92
CA GLU A 77 9.19 12.28 7.02
C GLU A 77 8.50 13.57 6.54
N ASN A 78 8.60 13.94 5.25
CA ASN A 78 7.93 15.11 4.71
C ASN A 78 6.56 14.80 4.13
N LEU A 79 6.32 13.55 3.70
CA LEU A 79 5.10 13.12 3.05
C LEU A 79 3.89 13.24 3.99
N LYS A 80 3.01 14.22 3.74
CA LYS A 80 1.78 14.44 4.52
C LYS A 80 0.56 13.79 3.90
N LYS A 81 0.57 13.65 2.57
CA LYS A 81 -0.57 13.18 1.79
C LYS A 81 -0.13 12.46 0.53
N VAL A 82 -0.69 11.29 0.30
CA VAL A 82 -0.56 10.55 -0.97
C VAL A 82 -1.94 10.35 -1.60
N THR A 83 -2.05 10.60 -2.90
CA THR A 83 -3.24 10.27 -3.70
C THR A 83 -2.93 9.04 -4.54
N ILE A 84 -3.53 7.90 -4.17
CA ILE A 84 -3.34 6.61 -4.84
C ILE A 84 -4.51 6.37 -5.81
N PRO A 85 -4.26 6.23 -7.13
CA PRO A 85 -5.34 6.00 -8.09
C PRO A 85 -5.83 4.54 -8.04
N ASN A 86 -7.09 4.33 -8.44
CA ASN A 86 -7.70 2.98 -8.55
C ASN A 86 -7.06 2.06 -9.60
N THR A 87 -6.04 2.52 -10.35
CA THR A 87 -5.24 1.65 -11.22
C THR A 87 -4.21 0.85 -10.43
N ILE A 88 -3.88 1.27 -9.21
CA ILE A 88 -2.96 0.55 -8.32
C ILE A 88 -3.67 -0.70 -7.77
N ASP A 89 -3.08 -1.86 -8.03
CA ASP A 89 -3.57 -3.16 -7.57
C ASP A 89 -2.59 -3.91 -6.65
N SER A 90 -1.36 -3.41 -6.52
CA SER A 90 -0.37 -3.91 -5.57
C SER A 90 0.42 -2.79 -4.91
N ILE A 91 0.64 -2.92 -3.60
CA ILE A 91 1.55 -2.07 -2.82
C ILE A 91 2.57 -2.99 -2.16
N GLY A 92 3.84 -2.77 -2.48
CA GLY A 92 4.94 -3.56 -1.95
C GLY A 92 5.15 -3.35 -0.46
N GLY A 93 5.83 -4.33 0.16
CA GLY A 93 6.21 -4.24 1.57
C GLY A 93 6.94 -2.94 1.88
N PHE A 94 6.73 -2.40 3.08
CA PHE A 94 7.39 -1.19 3.57
C PHE A 94 7.11 0.09 2.75
N ALA A 95 6.18 0.08 1.79
CA ALA A 95 6.02 1.19 0.85
C ALA A 95 5.82 2.56 1.52
N PHE A 96 5.18 2.63 2.68
CA PHE A 96 4.97 3.85 3.46
C PHE A 96 5.48 3.72 4.90
N ASP A 97 6.37 2.76 5.15
CA ASP A 97 6.93 2.55 6.49
C ASP A 97 7.68 3.81 6.99
N ASP A 98 7.51 4.18 8.25
CA ASP A 98 8.14 5.35 8.88
C ASP A 98 7.82 6.71 8.20
N CYS A 99 6.71 6.81 7.45
CA CYS A 99 6.17 8.07 6.95
C CYS A 99 5.52 8.90 8.08
N LYS A 100 6.33 9.44 8.99
CA LYS A 100 5.85 10.07 10.25
C LYS A 100 4.92 11.25 10.07
N SER A 101 4.94 11.94 8.93
CA SER A 101 4.04 13.07 8.65
C SER A 101 2.74 12.68 7.94
N LEU A 102 2.59 11.43 7.50
CA LEU A 102 1.48 10.99 6.66
C LEU A 102 0.20 10.89 7.48
N LYS A 103 -0.77 11.76 7.20
CA LYS A 103 -2.00 11.88 8.01
C LYS A 103 -3.16 11.03 7.54
N LYS A 104 -3.25 10.83 6.23
CA LYS A 104 -4.38 10.18 5.58
C LYS A 104 -3.94 9.44 4.34
N VAL A 105 -4.37 8.19 4.23
CA VAL A 105 -4.19 7.35 3.05
C VAL A 105 -5.54 6.76 2.66
N ASN A 106 -5.95 6.99 1.42
CA ASN A 106 -7.08 6.28 0.83
C ASN A 106 -6.52 5.16 -0.04
N LEU A 107 -6.72 3.92 0.41
CA LEU A 107 -6.29 2.75 -0.35
C LEU A 107 -7.21 2.54 -1.57
N PRO A 108 -6.65 2.14 -2.72
CA PRO A 108 -7.41 2.00 -3.96
C PRO A 108 -8.34 0.77 -3.91
N ARG A 109 -9.53 0.88 -4.49
CA ARG A 109 -10.50 -0.24 -4.54
C ARG A 109 -9.97 -1.48 -5.26
N ALA A 110 -9.01 -1.30 -6.16
CA ALA A 110 -8.41 -2.40 -6.92
C ALA A 110 -7.29 -3.13 -6.17
N LEU A 111 -6.95 -2.74 -4.93
CA LEU A 111 -5.81 -3.26 -4.17
C LEU A 111 -5.97 -4.74 -3.82
N LYS A 112 -5.37 -5.65 -4.59
CA LYS A 112 -5.53 -7.10 -4.39
C LYS A 112 -4.62 -7.65 -3.30
N SER A 113 -3.47 -7.01 -3.09
CA SER A 113 -2.46 -7.47 -2.15
C SER A 113 -1.79 -6.27 -1.48
N ILE A 114 -1.63 -6.35 -0.17
CA ILE A 114 -0.65 -5.57 0.60
C ILE A 114 0.42 -6.59 0.98
N GLU A 115 1.54 -6.58 0.28
CA GLU A 115 2.55 -7.62 0.46
C GLU A 115 3.37 -7.35 1.72
N HIS A 116 3.47 -8.35 2.61
CA HIS A 116 4.50 -8.40 3.64
C HIS A 116 5.71 -9.13 3.07
N LEU A 117 6.80 -8.39 2.84
CA LEU A 117 8.04 -8.94 2.28
C LEU A 117 8.97 -9.47 3.36
N LEU A 118 8.54 -10.37 4.25
CA LEU A 118 9.48 -11.06 5.13
C LEU A 118 9.07 -12.51 5.38
N GLY A 119 9.88 -13.43 4.86
CA GLY A 119 9.81 -14.83 5.26
C GLY A 119 10.22 -14.96 6.72
N LYS A 120 9.26 -15.27 7.60
CA LYS A 120 9.34 -15.95 8.92
C LYS A 120 10.48 -15.62 9.93
N LYS A 121 11.41 -14.70 9.67
CA LYS A 121 12.65 -14.58 10.47
C LYS A 121 13.25 -13.16 10.55
N ALA A 122 12.46 -12.12 10.34
CA ALA A 122 12.88 -10.77 10.71
C ALA A 122 12.34 -10.48 12.11
N TYR A 123 13.25 -10.24 13.05
CA TYR A 123 12.93 -10.05 14.47
C TYR A 123 12.18 -8.74 14.78
N PHE A 124 11.99 -7.88 13.77
CA PHE A 124 11.13 -6.70 13.80
C PHE A 124 10.68 -6.52 12.35
N GLY A 125 9.41 -6.81 12.03
CA GLY A 125 8.95 -6.82 10.64
C GLY A 125 8.16 -5.56 10.32
N PRO A 126 8.79 -4.48 9.83
CA PRO A 126 7.99 -3.39 9.34
C PRO A 126 7.11 -3.81 8.16
N SER A 127 5.99 -3.13 8.02
CA SER A 127 4.96 -3.46 7.05
C SER A 127 4.53 -2.19 6.33
N CYS A 128 3.55 -2.28 5.44
CA CYS A 128 3.28 -1.21 4.48
C CYS A 128 3.05 0.18 5.11
N PHE A 129 2.40 0.27 6.27
CA PHE A 129 2.09 1.52 6.97
C PHE A 129 2.61 1.53 8.41
N ALA A 130 3.59 0.69 8.75
CA ALA A 130 4.16 0.69 10.09
C ALA A 130 4.85 2.04 10.39
N ARG A 131 4.81 2.48 11.65
CA ARG A 131 5.39 3.73 12.16
C ARG A 131 4.93 5.00 11.41
N CYS A 132 3.77 4.98 10.77
CA CYS A 132 3.09 6.19 10.29
C CYS A 132 2.48 6.94 11.48
N THR A 133 3.30 7.54 12.34
CA THR A 133 2.90 8.05 13.66
C THR A 133 1.86 9.17 13.62
N SER A 134 1.73 9.90 12.50
CA SER A 134 0.68 10.91 12.28
C SER A 134 -0.56 10.41 11.54
N LEU A 135 -0.65 9.13 11.15
CA LEU A 135 -1.81 8.58 10.44
C LEU A 135 -3.02 8.58 11.37
N GLU A 136 -4.06 9.36 11.06
CA GLU A 136 -5.23 9.53 11.94
C GLU A 136 -6.39 8.61 11.57
N GLU A 137 -6.54 8.34 10.27
CA GLU A 137 -7.61 7.51 9.73
C GLU A 137 -7.16 6.68 8.53
N ILE A 138 -7.69 5.45 8.44
CA ILE A 138 -7.52 4.61 7.25
C ILE A 138 -8.81 3.85 6.90
N VAL A 139 -9.06 3.74 5.59
CA VAL A 139 -10.16 2.96 5.03
C VAL A 139 -9.58 1.78 4.25
N ILE A 140 -9.85 0.57 4.72
CA ILE A 140 -9.43 -0.67 4.08
C ILE A 140 -10.47 -1.03 2.98
N PRO A 141 -10.04 -1.33 1.73
CA PRO A 141 -10.93 -1.63 0.61
C PRO A 141 -11.67 -2.98 0.72
N GLU A 142 -12.85 -3.09 0.08
CA GLU A 142 -13.73 -4.29 0.07
C GLU A 142 -13.16 -5.58 -0.54
N ASN A 143 -11.97 -5.52 -1.09
CA ASN A 143 -11.31 -6.67 -1.71
C ASN A 143 -10.12 -7.17 -0.90
N VAL A 144 -9.86 -6.56 0.27
CA VAL A 144 -8.83 -7.02 1.21
C VAL A 144 -9.40 -8.15 2.06
N LEU A 145 -8.75 -9.32 1.98
CA LEU A 145 -9.13 -10.52 2.73
C LEU A 145 -8.32 -10.67 4.03
N VAL A 146 -7.06 -10.23 4.02
CA VAL A 146 -6.13 -10.39 5.14
C VAL A 146 -5.41 -9.07 5.40
N LEU A 147 -5.36 -8.64 6.66
CA LEU A 147 -4.43 -7.61 7.12
C LEU A 147 -3.15 -8.29 7.61
N PRO A 148 -1.99 -8.05 6.96
CA PRO A 148 -0.74 -8.74 7.27
C PRO A 148 -0.13 -8.29 8.60
N GLU A 149 0.85 -9.07 9.08
CA GLU A 149 1.62 -8.78 10.28
C GLU A 149 2.16 -7.33 10.27
N TYR A 150 2.09 -6.66 11.42
CA TYR A 150 2.59 -5.29 11.65
C TYR A 150 2.07 -4.17 10.74
N ILE A 151 1.03 -4.37 9.91
CA ILE A 151 0.61 -3.38 8.89
C ILE A 151 0.42 -1.95 9.42
N PHE A 152 -0.10 -1.77 10.63
CA PHE A 152 -0.27 -0.48 11.30
C PHE A 152 0.48 -0.40 12.64
N HIS A 153 1.50 -1.22 12.84
CA HIS A 153 2.32 -1.20 14.05
C HIS A 153 2.88 0.22 14.31
N ASP A 154 2.81 0.72 15.54
CA ASP A 154 3.27 2.06 15.95
C ASP A 154 2.58 3.23 15.19
N CYS A 155 1.37 3.04 14.67
CA CYS A 155 0.53 4.16 14.20
C CYS A 155 -0.10 4.92 15.38
N LEU A 156 0.73 5.68 16.10
CA LEU A 156 0.39 6.28 17.40
C LEU A 156 -0.81 7.25 17.37
N SER A 157 -1.11 7.88 16.23
CA SER A 157 -2.24 8.80 16.07
C SER A 157 -3.49 8.16 15.44
N LEU A 158 -3.47 6.87 15.12
CA LEU A 158 -4.55 6.21 14.39
C LEU A 158 -5.78 6.08 15.28
N LYS A 159 -6.78 6.93 15.03
CA LYS A 159 -8.02 6.99 15.83
C LYS A 159 -9.16 6.19 15.22
N LYS A 160 -9.17 6.07 13.89
CA LYS A 160 -10.29 5.49 13.13
C LYS A 160 -9.81 4.54 12.06
N VAL A 161 -10.37 3.33 12.07
CA VAL A 161 -10.15 2.34 11.01
C VAL A 161 -11.50 1.92 10.45
N THR A 162 -11.63 1.85 9.13
CA THR A 162 -12.76 1.21 8.46
C THR A 162 -12.31 -0.10 7.86
N LEU A 163 -12.88 -1.21 8.33
CA LEU A 163 -12.62 -2.57 7.87
C LEU A 163 -13.75 -3.04 6.92
N PRO A 164 -13.43 -3.75 5.83
CA PRO A 164 -14.42 -4.25 4.89
C PRO A 164 -15.12 -5.49 5.42
N SER A 165 -16.29 -5.83 4.87
CA SER A 165 -16.97 -7.10 5.20
C SER A 165 -16.28 -8.32 4.61
N SER A 166 -15.44 -8.14 3.57
CA SER A 166 -14.63 -9.18 2.95
C SER A 166 -13.48 -9.71 3.82
N LEU A 167 -13.15 -9.00 4.90
CA LEU A 167 -12.00 -9.35 5.73
C LEU A 167 -12.26 -10.69 6.42
N SER A 168 -11.29 -11.60 6.38
CA SER A 168 -11.37 -12.90 7.05
C SER A 168 -10.31 -13.06 8.15
N LYS A 169 -9.18 -12.36 8.03
CA LYS A 169 -8.07 -12.46 8.97
C LYS A 169 -7.36 -11.12 9.21
N ILE A 170 -6.98 -10.91 10.47
CA ILE A 170 -6.03 -9.88 10.90
C ILE A 170 -4.88 -10.64 11.55
N GLU A 171 -3.68 -10.51 11.00
CA GLU A 171 -2.51 -11.23 11.51
C GLU A 171 -1.96 -10.63 12.81
N ASP A 172 -0.97 -11.30 13.38
CA ASP A 172 -0.36 -10.91 14.64
C ASP A 172 0.20 -9.49 14.53
N TYR A 173 0.14 -8.73 15.62
CA TYR A 173 0.72 -7.39 15.73
C TYR A 173 0.24 -6.33 14.73
N ALA A 174 -0.80 -6.59 13.92
CA ALA A 174 -1.28 -5.69 12.87
C ALA A 174 -1.62 -4.28 13.42
N PHE A 175 -2.15 -4.20 14.64
CA PHE A 175 -2.48 -2.97 15.36
C PHE A 175 -1.67 -2.81 16.66
N LEU A 176 -0.48 -3.43 16.76
CA LEU A 176 0.38 -3.28 17.91
C LEU A 176 0.72 -1.80 18.13
N ALA A 177 0.59 -1.32 19.37
CA ALA A 177 0.87 0.06 19.77
C ALA A 177 0.07 1.15 19.04
N CYS A 178 -1.11 0.81 18.48
CA CYS A 178 -2.09 1.80 18.01
C CYS A 178 -2.88 2.41 19.19
N TYR A 179 -2.20 3.04 20.15
CA TYR A 179 -2.80 3.45 21.43
C TYR A 179 -3.92 4.49 21.33
N ALA A 180 -4.00 5.24 20.23
CA ALA A 180 -5.08 6.19 19.98
C ALA A 180 -6.32 5.58 19.31
N LEU A 181 -6.33 4.27 19.01
CA LEU A 181 -7.42 3.64 18.27
C LEU A 181 -8.69 3.59 19.11
N GLU A 182 -9.61 4.52 18.82
CA GLU A 182 -10.87 4.67 19.56
C GLU A 182 -12.02 3.94 18.88
N THR A 183 -12.09 3.98 17.54
CA THR A 183 -13.26 3.50 16.79
C THR A 183 -12.86 2.66 15.58
N VAL A 184 -13.51 1.50 15.47
CA VAL A 184 -13.45 0.63 14.29
C VAL A 184 -14.83 0.59 13.65
N TYR A 185 -14.91 1.06 12.41
CA TYR A 185 -16.08 0.88 11.57
C TYR A 185 -15.93 -0.45 10.83
N PHE A 186 -16.91 -1.33 10.93
CA PHE A 186 -16.92 -2.60 10.19
C PHE A 186 -18.10 -2.61 9.22
N ARG A 187 -17.83 -2.82 7.93
CA ARG A 187 -18.86 -2.82 6.86
C ARG A 187 -19.69 -4.10 6.76
N GLY A 188 -19.55 -4.98 7.74
CA GLY A 188 -20.39 -6.16 7.89
C GLY A 188 -21.23 -6.12 9.16
N THR A 189 -21.82 -7.25 9.45
CA THR A 189 -22.62 -7.55 10.63
C THR A 189 -21.75 -7.84 11.86
N SER A 190 -22.38 -7.85 13.04
CA SER A 190 -21.71 -8.27 14.27
C SER A 190 -21.26 -9.73 14.23
N GLN A 191 -22.02 -10.59 13.55
CA GLN A 191 -21.72 -12.01 13.39
C GLN A 191 -20.46 -12.23 12.54
N GLU A 192 -20.36 -11.52 11.41
CA GLU A 192 -19.17 -11.55 10.56
C GLU A 192 -17.94 -11.05 11.31
N PHE A 193 -18.05 -9.96 12.07
CA PHE A 193 -16.94 -9.45 12.88
C PHE A 193 -16.46 -10.47 13.94
N LYS A 194 -17.40 -11.16 14.61
CA LYS A 194 -17.07 -12.22 15.57
C LYS A 194 -16.41 -13.44 14.92
N SER A 195 -16.60 -13.64 13.63
CA SER A 195 -15.98 -14.74 12.88
C SER A 195 -14.56 -14.44 12.39
N LEU A 196 -14.11 -13.18 12.51
CA LEU A 196 -12.75 -12.78 12.12
C LEU A 196 -11.70 -13.54 12.92
N ILE A 197 -10.71 -14.09 12.22
CA ILE A 197 -9.50 -14.59 12.86
C ILE A 197 -8.61 -13.39 13.18
N ILE A 198 -8.54 -13.02 14.45
CA ILE A 198 -7.68 -11.91 14.92
C ILE A 198 -6.49 -12.51 15.66
N GLY A 199 -5.30 -12.25 15.14
CA GLY A 199 -4.02 -12.69 15.70
C GLY A 199 -3.70 -12.10 17.07
N GLU A 200 -2.57 -12.52 17.61
CA GLU A 200 -2.04 -12.04 18.89
C GLU A 200 -1.68 -10.55 18.81
N ARG A 201 -1.60 -9.88 19.97
CA ARG A 201 -1.01 -8.54 20.10
C ARG A 201 -1.72 -7.44 19.28
N ASN A 202 -3.04 -7.57 19.21
CA ASN A 202 -3.97 -6.62 18.61
C ASN A 202 -4.92 -6.03 19.68
N GLU A 203 -4.45 -5.79 20.90
CA GLU A 203 -5.25 -5.34 22.04
C GLU A 203 -5.99 -4.02 21.72
N CYS A 204 -5.31 -3.06 21.09
CA CYS A 204 -5.91 -1.79 20.67
C CYS A 204 -7.15 -1.99 19.76
N LEU A 205 -7.12 -2.98 18.86
CA LEU A 205 -8.28 -3.31 18.02
C LEU A 205 -9.42 -3.91 18.85
N ARG A 206 -9.09 -4.78 19.82
CA ARG A 206 -10.07 -5.50 20.65
C ARG A 206 -10.76 -4.57 21.66
N GLU A 207 -10.07 -3.53 22.10
CA GLU A 207 -10.56 -2.55 23.06
C GLU A 207 -11.32 -1.39 22.40
N ALA A 208 -11.13 -1.19 21.09
CA ALA A 208 -11.80 -0.12 20.34
C ALA A 208 -13.32 -0.31 20.27
N LYS A 209 -14.04 0.81 20.18
CA LYS A 209 -15.48 0.80 19.94
C LYS A 209 -15.77 0.33 18.52
N ILE A 210 -16.49 -0.78 18.40
CA ILE A 210 -16.92 -1.30 17.10
C ILE A 210 -18.27 -0.68 16.69
N ILE A 211 -18.33 -0.12 15.50
CA ILE A 211 -19.55 0.40 14.86
C ILE A 211 -19.80 -0.37 13.57
N PHE A 212 -20.95 -1.03 13.49
CA PHE A 212 -21.36 -1.78 12.29
C PHE A 212 -22.04 -0.84 11.29
N ILE A 213 -21.55 -0.83 10.06
CA ILE A 213 -22.04 0.00 8.94
C ILE A 213 -22.31 -0.88 7.71
N PRO A 214 -23.35 -1.73 7.76
CA PRO A 214 -23.72 -2.63 6.67
C PRO A 214 -24.11 -1.87 5.39
#